data_AF-A0A5F0YWV9-F1
#
_entry.id   AF-A0A5F0YWV9-F1
#
_cell.length_a   1.000
_cell.length_b   1.000
_cell.length_c   1.000
_cell.angle_alpha   90.00
_cell.angle_beta   90.00
_cell.angle_gamma   90.00
#
_symmetry.space_group_name_H-M   'P 1'
#
loop_
_entity.id
_entity.type
_entity.pdbx_description
1 polymer ?
#
loop_
_entity_poly.entity_id
_entity_poly.type
_entity_poly.pdbx_seq_one_letter_code
_entity_poly.pdbx_strand_id
1 'polypeptide(L)'
;MAIKIWRLPSIEELRSIANYENSQTLLDTDYFYNYEGGALIWSGTPSSNGEGTAWCMDSSNGQAKLCHKQSNSASIRLARGGKQ
;
A
#
# COMPACT_ATOMS: atom_id res chain seq x y z
N MET A 1 8.68 -27.11 4.33
CA MET A 1 9.15 -25.84 4.91
C MET A 1 8.43 -24.71 4.19
N ALA A 2 7.77 -23.79 4.88
CA ALA A 2 7.15 -22.63 4.23
C ALA A 2 8.16 -21.49 4.23
N ILE A 3 8.57 -21.04 3.06
CA ILE A 3 9.46 -19.89 2.92
C ILE A 3 8.62 -18.65 3.24
N LYS A 4 9.04 -17.87 4.26
CA LYS A 4 8.49 -16.54 4.53
C LYS A 4 9.00 -15.60 3.46
N ILE A 5 8.16 -15.26 2.48
CA ILE A 5 8.50 -14.32 1.42
C ILE A 5 7.85 -12.97 1.76
N TRP A 6 8.66 -11.92 1.75
CA TRP A 6 8.19 -10.54 1.74
C TRP A 6 7.68 -10.21 0.35
N ARG A 7 6.49 -9.62 0.26
CA ARG A 7 5.94 -9.14 -1.01
C ARG A 7 5.34 -7.75 -0.84
N LEU A 8 5.13 -7.08 -1.96
CA LEU A 8 4.25 -5.92 -1.98
C LEU A 8 2.81 -6.37 -1.61
N PRO A 9 2.13 -5.63 -0.73
CA PRO A 9 0.72 -5.84 -0.45
C PRO A 9 -0.11 -5.53 -1.70
N SER A 10 -1.25 -6.19 -1.86
CA SER A 10 -2.23 -5.80 -2.88
C SER A 10 -2.90 -4.49 -2.46
N ILE A 11 -3.53 -3.81 -3.41
CA ILE A 11 -4.30 -2.59 -3.10
C ILE A 11 -5.44 -2.87 -2.10
N GLU A 12 -6.04 -4.05 -2.16
CA GLU A 12 -7.11 -4.46 -1.25
C GLU A 12 -6.58 -4.75 0.17
N GLU A 13 -5.38 -5.31 0.30
CA GLU A 13 -4.75 -5.48 1.61
C GLU A 13 -4.42 -4.14 2.25
N LEU A 14 -3.90 -3.18 1.47
CA LEU A 14 -3.65 -1.82 1.96
C LEU A 14 -4.96 -1.16 2.44
N ARG A 15 -6.06 -1.32 1.71
CA ARG A 15 -7.38 -0.82 2.11
C ARG A 15 -7.93 -1.50 3.36
N SER A 16 -7.65 -2.79 3.56
CA SER A 16 -8.11 -3.51 4.76
C SER A 16 -7.44 -3.03 6.06
N ILE A 17 -6.24 -2.43 5.96
CA ILE A 17 -5.49 -1.85 7.08
C ILE A 17 -5.90 -0.38 7.30
N ALA A 18 -6.65 0.21 6.36
CA ALA A 18 -7.06 1.59 6.43
C ALA A 18 -8.16 1.79 7.49
N ASN A 19 -7.89 2.64 8.47
CA ASN A 19 -8.87 3.14 9.41
C ASN A 19 -9.50 4.43 8.87
N TYR A 20 -10.70 4.32 8.31
CA TYR A 20 -11.44 5.45 7.74
C TYR A 20 -12.14 6.33 8.79
N GLU A 21 -12.16 5.91 10.06
CA GLU A 21 -12.78 6.69 11.16
C GLU A 21 -11.79 7.68 11.80
N ASN A 22 -10.48 7.43 11.67
CA ASN A 22 -9.45 8.27 12.25
C ASN A 22 -8.92 9.30 11.23
N SER A 23 -9.05 10.58 11.54
CA SER A 23 -8.67 11.69 10.65
C SER A 23 -7.18 12.04 10.68
N GLN A 24 -6.40 11.50 11.62
CA GLN A 24 -4.97 11.83 11.75
C GLN A 24 -4.06 10.89 10.95
N THR A 25 -4.27 9.58 11.05
CA THR A 25 -3.47 8.56 10.36
C THR A 25 -4.38 7.47 9.82
N LEU A 26 -4.51 7.44 8.50
CA LEU A 26 -5.38 6.49 7.83
C LEU A 26 -4.86 5.06 7.94
N LEU A 27 -3.55 4.86 7.93
CA LEU A 27 -2.99 3.53 8.14
C LEU A 27 -2.81 3.28 9.62
N ASP A 28 -3.33 2.13 10.06
CA ASP A 28 -3.15 1.65 11.42
C ASP A 28 -1.65 1.48 11.73
N THR A 29 -1.20 2.22 12.75
CA THR A 29 0.18 2.26 13.21
C THR A 29 0.64 0.95 13.83
N ASP A 30 -0.29 0.07 14.24
CA ASP A 30 0.03 -1.28 14.72
C ASP A 30 0.56 -2.16 13.58
N TYR A 31 0.16 -1.87 12.33
CA TYR A 31 0.64 -2.54 11.12
C TYR A 31 1.81 -1.79 10.47
N PHE A 32 1.76 -0.46 10.46
CA PHE A 32 2.79 0.40 9.87
C PHE A 32 3.29 1.45 10.85
N TYR A 33 4.32 1.08 11.63
CA TYR A 33 4.95 1.98 12.59
C TYR A 33 5.57 3.21 11.89
N ASN A 34 5.56 4.35 12.60
CA ASN A 34 6.06 5.66 12.13
C ASN A 34 5.51 6.05 10.75
N TYR A 35 4.20 5.97 10.57
CA TYR A 35 3.55 6.45 9.37
C TYR A 35 2.87 7.79 9.63
N GLU A 36 3.40 8.88 9.06
CA GLU A 36 2.89 10.24 9.28
C GLU A 36 1.77 10.66 8.31
N GLY A 37 1.25 9.75 7.48
CA GLY A 37 0.25 10.13 6.48
C GLY A 37 0.86 10.82 5.26
N GLY A 38 0.00 11.34 4.37
CA GLY A 38 0.41 12.23 3.28
C GLY A 38 1.17 11.62 2.10
N ALA A 39 1.55 10.34 2.14
CA ALA A 39 2.31 9.69 1.06
C ALA A 39 1.47 8.71 0.24
N LEU A 40 1.89 8.53 -1.02
CA LEU A 40 1.44 7.41 -1.85
C LEU A 40 2.18 6.14 -1.43
N ILE A 41 1.49 5.00 -1.46
CA ILE A 41 2.06 3.70 -1.11
C ILE A 41 1.92 2.76 -2.29
N TRP A 42 3.04 2.18 -2.71
CA TRP A 42 3.07 1.19 -3.79
C TRP A 42 2.33 -0.08 -3.40
N SER A 43 1.46 -0.55 -4.30
CA SER A 43 0.88 -1.89 -4.22
C SER A 43 1.49 -2.84 -5.26
N GLY A 44 1.39 -4.13 -5.02
CA GLY A 44 1.75 -5.19 -5.96
C GLY A 44 0.68 -5.42 -7.04
N THR A 45 -0.41 -4.65 -7.03
CA THR A 45 -1.51 -4.80 -7.99
C THR A 45 -1.14 -4.09 -9.30
N PRO A 46 -1.01 -4.82 -10.42
CA PRO A 46 -0.73 -4.21 -11.72
C PRO A 46 -1.91 -3.36 -12.19
N SER A 47 -1.61 -2.28 -12.92
CA SER A 47 -2.61 -1.48 -13.61
C SER A 47 -3.16 -2.21 -14.83
N SER A 48 -4.46 -2.14 -15.06
CA SER A 48 -5.12 -2.57 -16.31
C SER A 48 -4.85 -1.62 -17.48
N ASN A 49 -4.46 -0.37 -17.19
CA ASN A 49 -4.43 0.72 -18.18
C ASN A 49 -3.06 0.91 -18.84
N GLY A 50 -2.08 0.06 -18.55
CA GLY A 50 -0.80 0.04 -19.27
C GLY A 50 0.39 -0.39 -18.40
N GLU A 51 1.39 -1.02 -19.04
CA GLU A 51 2.57 -1.60 -18.37
C GLU A 51 3.41 -0.59 -17.59
N GLY A 52 3.31 0.71 -17.91
CA GLY A 52 4.03 1.79 -17.24
C GLY A 52 3.41 2.28 -15.92
N THR A 53 2.26 1.75 -15.52
CA THR A 53 1.55 2.17 -14.31
C THR A 53 1.26 1.02 -13.35
N ALA A 54 1.08 1.34 -12.08
CA ALA A 54 0.61 0.40 -11.05
C ALA A 54 -0.30 1.14 -10.06
N TRP A 55 -1.08 0.38 -9.30
CA TRP A 55 -1.95 0.96 -8.28
C TRP A 55 -1.14 1.37 -7.05
N CYS A 56 -1.40 2.57 -6.56
CA CYS A 56 -0.95 3.05 -5.26
C CYS A 56 -2.15 3.39 -4.39
N MET A 57 -1.96 3.39 -3.08
CA MET A 57 -2.89 3.98 -2.15
C MET A 57 -2.40 5.35 -1.71
N ASP A 58 -3.26 6.36 -1.78
CA ASP A 58 -3.05 7.65 -1.12
C ASP A 58 -3.46 7.52 0.34
N SER A 59 -2.51 7.63 1.27
CA SER A 59 -2.82 7.48 2.68
C SER A 59 -3.50 8.69 3.31
N SER A 60 -3.64 9.79 2.58
CA SER A 60 -4.29 11.00 3.10
C SER A 60 -5.80 10.83 3.12
N ASN A 61 -6.34 10.01 2.22
CA ASN A 61 -7.77 9.82 2.02
C ASN A 61 -8.18 8.37 1.69
N GLY A 62 -7.22 7.46 1.55
CA GLY A 62 -7.44 6.04 1.30
C GLY A 62 -7.80 5.68 -0.12
N GLN A 63 -7.64 6.60 -1.07
CA GLN A 63 -8.00 6.37 -2.45
C GLN A 63 -6.92 5.56 -3.19
N ALA A 64 -7.36 4.62 -4.01
CA ALA A 64 -6.50 3.98 -4.99
C ALA A 64 -6.25 4.92 -6.19
N LYS A 65 -5.00 5.15 -6.54
CA LYS A 65 -4.55 6.00 -7.65
C LYS A 65 -3.62 5.23 -8.58
N LEU A 66 -3.63 5.59 -9.86
CA LEU A 66 -2.65 5.09 -10.82
C LEU A 66 -1.35 5.89 -10.66
N CYS A 67 -0.25 5.19 -10.39
CA CYS A 67 1.08 5.75 -10.31
C CYS A 67 1.94 5.27 -11.46
N HIS A 68 2.79 6.15 -11.99
CA HIS A 68 3.82 5.78 -12.95
C HIS A 68 4.95 5.04 -12.26
N LYS A 69 5.31 3.84 -12.74
CA LYS A 69 6.37 3.00 -12.15
C LYS A 69 7.75 3.67 -12.10
N GLN A 70 7.96 4.69 -12.94
CA GLN A 70 9.18 5.49 -13.02
C GLN A 70 9.18 6.69 -12.05
N SER A 71 8.09 6.89 -11.29
CA SER A 71 7.99 7.99 -10.32
C SER A 71 8.58 7.58 -8.97
N ASN A 72 9.32 8.50 -8.35
CA ASN A 72 9.88 8.34 -7.01
C ASN A 72 8.94 8.85 -5.90
N SER A 73 7.66 9.09 -6.21
CA SER A 73 6.73 9.78 -5.32
C SER A 73 5.97 8.86 -4.35
N ALA A 74 6.19 7.54 -4.40
CA ALA A 74 5.47 6.59 -3.56
C ALA A 74 6.42 5.74 -2.70
N SER A 75 6.00 5.54 -1.44
CA SER A 75 6.68 4.75 -0.42
C SER A 75 6.42 3.25 -0.63
N ILE A 76 7.38 2.42 -0.26
CA ILE A 76 7.24 0.95 -0.28
C ILE A 76 6.97 0.48 1.15
N ARG A 77 5.90 -0.30 1.32
CA ARG A 77 5.59 -1.00 2.57
C ARG A 77 5.41 -2.48 2.21
N LEU A 78 6.18 -3.37 2.84
CA LEU A 78 6.16 -4.79 2.53
C LEU A 78 5.25 -5.54 3.50
N ALA A 79 4.46 -6.45 2.95
CA ALA A 79 3.64 -7.37 3.72
C ALA A 79 4.32 -8.74 3.80
N ARG A 80 4.11 -9.41 4.94
CA ARG A 80 4.60 -10.77 5.15
C ARG A 80 3.51 -11.76 4.76
N GLY A 81 3.84 -12.73 3.91
CA GLY A 81 2.93 -13.86 3.65
C GLY A 81 2.62 -14.61 4.95
N GLY A 82 1.35 -14.62 5.35
CA GLY A 82 0.82 -15.46 6.41
C GLY A 82 0.71 -16.91 5.95
N LYS A 83 0.96 -17.86 6.85
CA LYS A 83 0.44 -19.23 6.66
C LYS A 83 -1.06 -19.15 6.94
N GLN A 84 -1.87 -19.62 6.00
CA GLN A 84 -3.19 -20.18 6.36
C GLN A 84 -2.97 -21.47 7.14
#